data_AF-A0A7V9FAR5-F1
#
_entry.id   AF-A0A7V9FAR5-F1
#
_cell.length_a   1.000
_cell.length_b   1.000
_cell.length_c   1.000
_cell.angle_alpha   90.00
_cell.angle_beta   90.00
_cell.angle_gamma   90.00
#
_symmetry.space_group_name_H-M   'P 1'
#
loop_
_entity.id
_entity.type
_entity.pdbx_description
1 polymer ?
#
loop_
_entity_poly.entity_id
_entity_poly.type
_entity_poly.pdbx_seq_one_letter_code
_entity_poly.pdbx_strand_id
1 'polypeptide(L)' 'VVRTGASWRELPEHFGPWQTVHSRYQRWRTAGIWQRILEVLQETEEST' A
#
# COMPACT_ATOMS: atom_id res chain seq x y z
N VAL A 1 18.68 11.13 -10.68
CA VAL A 1 17.57 10.23 -10.31
C VAL A 1 16.53 11.03 -9.55
N VAL A 2 15.39 11.31 -10.18
CA VAL A 2 14.23 11.87 -9.47
C VAL A 2 13.63 10.72 -8.69
N ARG A 3 13.62 10.82 -7.36
CA ARG A 3 12.97 9.82 -6.50
C ARG A 3 11.47 10.09 -6.56
N THR A 4 10.80 9.59 -7.60
CA THR A 4 9.34 9.64 -7.74
C THR A 4 8.71 8.69 -6.73
N GLY A 5 8.55 9.18 -5.51
CA GLY A 5 7.85 8.52 -4.43
C GLY A 5 7.91 9.41 -3.20
N ALA A 6 6.74 9.79 -2.67
CA ALA A 6 6.65 10.46 -1.38
C ALA A 6 7.37 9.60 -0.35
N SER A 7 8.26 10.21 0.45
CA SER A 7 8.98 9.45 1.46
C SER A 7 7.97 8.97 2.50
N TRP A 8 8.10 7.73 3.00
CA TRP A 8 7.33 7.29 4.17
C TRP A 8 7.44 8.28 5.34
N ARG A 9 8.56 9.02 5.43
CA ARG A 9 8.79 10.04 6.45
C ARG A 9 7.89 11.27 6.33
N GLU A 10 7.27 11.48 5.17
CA GLU A 10 6.34 12.57 4.89
C GLU A 10 4.87 12.14 5.08
N LEU A 11 4.65 10.95 5.64
CA LEU A 11 3.31 10.46 5.93
C LEU A 11 2.60 11.42 6.90
N PRO A 12 1.37 11.87 6.59
CA PRO A 12 0.61 12.71 7.50
C PRO A 12 0.43 12.07 8.88
N GLU A 13 0.53 12.88 9.93
CA GLU A 13 0.51 12.40 11.33
C GLU A 13 -0.76 11.63 11.70
N HIS A 14 -1.88 11.90 11.03
CA HIS A 14 -3.15 11.20 11.28
C HIS A 14 -3.12 9.70 10.93
N PHE A 15 -2.15 9.24 10.14
CA PHE A 15 -1.93 7.81 9.89
C PHE A 15 -1.06 7.14 10.98
N GLY A 16 -0.55 7.91 11.94
CA GLY A 16 0.34 7.44 12.99
C GLY A 16 1.81 7.29 12.53
N PRO A 17 2.66 6.64 13.36
CA PRO A 17 4.09 6.53 13.09
C PRO A 17 4.38 5.81 11.76
N TRP A 18 5.14 6.47 10.88
CA TRP A 18 5.43 5.95 9.54
C TRP A 18 6.13 4.59 9.56
N GLN A 19 6.90 4.26 10.60
CA GLN A 19 7.56 2.96 10.75
C GLN A 19 6.53 1.83 10.89
N THR A 20 5.45 2.07 11.63
CA THR A 20 4.36 1.10 11.82
C THR A 20 3.62 0.87 10.52
N VAL A 21 3.34 1.95 9.79
CA VAL A 21 2.68 1.88 8.47
C VAL A 21 3.57 1.16 7.46
N HIS A 22 4.85 1.52 7.40
CA HIS A 22 5.83 0.86 6.52
C HIS A 22 6.00 -0.63 6.85
N SER A 23 6.05 -1.00 8.14
CA SER A 23 6.13 -2.40 8.58
C SER A 23 4.88 -3.19 8.15
N ARG A 24 3.69 -2.62 8.31
CA ARG A 24 2.44 -3.23 7.85
C ARG A 24 2.43 -3.39 6.34
N TYR A 25 2.79 -2.34 5.60
CA TYR A 25 2.92 -2.38 4.15
C TYR A 25 3.84 -3.51 3.69
N GLN A 26 5.04 -3.63 4.28
CA GLN A 26 5.99 -4.67 3.91
C GLN A 26 5.42 -6.07 4.22
N ARG A 27 4.79 -6.27 5.37
CA ARG A 27 4.13 -7.55 5.70
C ARG A 27 3.08 -7.94 4.66
N TRP A 28 2.25 -7.00 4.26
CA TRP A 28 1.21 -7.23 3.25
C TRP A 28 1.79 -7.49 1.87
N ARG A 29 2.85 -6.77 1.52
CA ARG A 29 3.60 -6.99 0.27
C ARG A 29 4.19 -8.40 0.22
N THR A 30 4.89 -8.84 1.27
CA THR A 30 5.46 -10.18 1.33
C THR A 30 4.37 -11.27 1.36
N ALA A 31 3.23 -10.99 1.99
CA ALA A 31 2.10 -11.91 2.03
C ALA A 31 1.25 -11.92 0.75
N GLY A 32 1.61 -11.15 -0.29
CA GLY A 32 0.87 -11.10 -1.56
C GLY A 32 -0.52 -10.45 -1.46
N ILE A 33 -0.82 -9.75 -0.37
CA ILE A 33 -2.17 -9.20 -0.10
C ILE A 33 -2.55 -8.14 -1.15
N TRP A 34 -1.59 -7.33 -1.60
CA TRP A 34 -1.85 -6.31 -2.62
C TRP A 34 -2.33 -6.91 -3.94
N GLN A 35 -1.76 -8.04 -4.34
CA GLN A 35 -2.18 -8.72 -5.55
C GLN A 35 -3.60 -9.27 -5.40
N ARG A 36 -3.91 -9.89 -4.26
CA ARG A 36 -5.27 -10.37 -3.97
C ARG A 36 -6.31 -9.24 -3.97
N ILE A 37 -5.97 -8.07 -3.40
CA ILE A 37 -6.86 -6.90 -3.43
C ILE A 37 -7.09 -6.47 -4.88
N LEU A 38 -6.05 -6.40 -5.69
CA LEU A 38 -6.15 -6.01 -7.10
C LEU A 38 -7.03 -6.99 -7.90
N GLU A 39 -6.82 -8.29 -7.73
CA GLU A 39 -7.61 -9.34 -8.39
C GLU A 39 -9.12 -9.17 -8.07
N VAL A 40 -9.47 -8.97 -6.79
CA VAL A 40 -10.87 -8.76 -6.36
C VAL A 40 -11.46 -7.47 -6.94
N LEU A 41 -10.68 -6.39 -6.97
CA LEU A 41 -11.15 -5.11 -7.53
C LEU A 41 -11.40 -5.22 -9.04
N GLN A 42 -10.51 -5.89 -9.77
CA GLN A 42 -10.66 -6.12 -11.21
C GLN A 42 -11.88 -6.98 -11.53
N GLU A 43 -12.12 -8.05 -10.77
CA GLU A 43 -13.31 -8.91 -10.92
C GLU A 43 -14.62 -8.12 -10.68
N THR A 44 -14.59 -7.13 -9.77
CA THR A 44 -15.73 -6.25 -9.50
C THR A 44 -16.00 -5.29 -10.67
N GLU A 45 -14.95 -4.80 -11.33
CA GLU A 45 -15.07 -3.90 -12.49
C GLU A 45 -15.61 -4.61 -13.74
N GLU A 46 -15.27 -5.89 -13.95
CA GLU A 46 -15.80 -6.68 -15.08
C GLU A 46 -17.28 -7.10 -14.91
N SER A 47 -17.83 -6.92 -13.71
CA SER A 47 -19.22 -7.27 -13.38
C SER A 47 -20.20 -6.08 -13.43
N THR A 48 -19.77 -4.91 -13.91
CA THR A 48 -20.59 -3.70 -14.15
C THR A 48 -20.80 -3.47 -15.64
#